data_AF-A0A0F7FQS5-F1
#
_entry.id   AF-A0A0F7FQS5-F1
#
_cell.length_a   1.000
_cell.length_b   1.000
_cell.length_c   1.000
_cell.angle_alpha   90.00
_cell.angle_beta   90.00
_cell.angle_gamma   90.00
#
_symmetry.space_group_name_H-M   'P 1'
#
loop_
_entity.id
_entity.type
_entity.pdbx_description
1 polymer ?
#
loop_
_entity_poly.entity_id
_entity_poly.type
_entity_poly.pdbx_seq_one_letter_code
_entity_poly.pdbx_strand_id
1 'polypeptide(L)'
;MVLRAFLDGGREGLRALTAALRRGNSHRRRGAPSWPAEPELPERPTPTTFGVTIADVSVDGGFPAAGLEERVRAWAAATLAALAGEDARRPPGQA
;
A
#
# COMPACT_ATOMS: atom_id res chain seq x y z
N MET A 1 0.08 4.58 -4.43
CA MET A 1 1.31 5.32 -4.06
C MET A 1 1.87 4.98 -2.68
N VAL A 2 1.08 5.13 -1.60
CA VAL A 2 1.53 4.87 -0.20
C VAL A 2 2.01 3.43 0.03
N LEU A 3 1.19 2.44 -0.35
CA LEU A 3 1.56 1.03 -0.22
C LEU A 3 2.83 0.69 -1.00
N ARG A 4 2.99 1.26 -2.20
CA ARG A 4 4.16 1.03 -3.03
C ARG A 4 5.44 1.62 -2.41
N ALA A 5 5.38 2.86 -1.92
CA ALA A 5 6.51 3.48 -1.23
C ALA A 5 6.94 2.69 0.02
N PHE A 6 5.98 2.11 0.75
CA PHE A 6 6.28 1.22 1.88
C PHE A 6 6.90 -0.11 1.43
N LEU A 7 6.43 -0.72 0.34
CA LEU A 7 7.04 -1.94 -0.17
C LEU A 7 8.47 -1.72 -0.68
N ASP A 8 8.72 -0.61 -1.38
CA ASP A 8 10.00 -0.30 -2.00
C ASP A 8 11.07 0.13 -0.98
N GLY A 9 10.68 0.90 0.05
CA GLY A 9 11.63 1.53 1.00
C GLY A 9 11.28 1.36 2.47
N GLY A 10 10.30 0.52 2.81
CA GLY A 10 9.82 0.38 4.18
C GLY A 10 9.29 1.69 4.76
N ARG A 11 9.49 1.88 6.06
CA ARG A 11 9.11 3.13 6.75
C ARG A 11 9.83 4.35 6.21
N GLU A 12 11.08 4.23 5.77
CA GLU A 12 11.84 5.35 5.24
C GLU A 12 11.33 5.80 3.87
N GLY A 13 10.95 4.87 3.00
CA GLY A 13 10.24 5.18 1.76
C GLY A 13 8.94 5.94 2.01
N LEU A 14 8.18 5.52 3.01
CA LEU A 14 6.95 6.21 3.42
C LEU A 14 7.24 7.63 3.95
N ARG A 15 8.25 7.80 4.82
CA ARG A 15 8.67 9.11 5.33
C ARG A 15 9.09 10.05 4.20
N ALA A 16 9.85 9.55 3.23
CA ALA A 16 10.30 10.32 2.09
C ALA A 16 9.12 10.81 1.24
N LEU A 17 8.14 9.93 0.97
CA LEU A 17 6.90 10.27 0.27
C LEU A 17 6.12 11.33 1.06
N THR A 18 5.85 11.11 2.34
CA THR A 18 5.13 12.08 3.19
C THR A 18 5.82 13.44 3.22
N ALA A 19 7.15 13.47 3.32
CA ALA A 19 7.92 14.71 3.30
C ALA A 19 7.79 15.43 1.94
N ALA A 20 7.79 14.70 0.82
CA ALA A 20 7.57 15.25 -0.50
C ALA A 20 6.17 15.87 -0.63
N LEU A 21 5.14 15.12 -0.23
CA LEU A 21 3.76 15.59 -0.25
C LEU A 21 3.56 16.84 0.63
N ARG A 22 4.13 16.83 1.85
CA ARG A 22 4.10 17.98 2.76
C ARG A 22 4.79 19.22 2.18
N ARG A 23 5.93 19.04 1.49
CA ARG A 23 6.61 20.16 0.81
C ARG A 23 5.76 20.72 -0.33
N GLY A 24 5.00 19.87 -1.03
CA GLY A 24 4.05 20.28 -2.06
C GLY A 24 2.94 21.18 -1.52
N ASN A 25 2.45 20.92 -0.30
CA ASN A 25 1.44 21.75 0.37
C ASN A 25 1.95 23.10 0.91
N SER A 26 3.25 23.40 0.78
CA SER A 26 3.79 24.63 1.34
C SER A 26 3.43 25.83 0.47
N HIS A 27 2.72 26.82 1.03
CA HIS A 27 2.47 28.12 0.41
C HIS A 27 3.75 28.89 0.01
N ARG A 28 4.93 28.48 0.51
CA ARG A 28 6.22 29.04 0.11
C ARG A 28 6.66 28.57 -1.29
N ARG A 29 6.11 27.47 -1.80
CA ARG A 29 6.27 27.07 -3.20
C ARG A 29 5.24 27.86 -4.02
N ARG A 30 5.73 28.76 -4.89
CA ARG A 30 4.89 29.42 -5.89
C ARG A 30 4.57 28.40 -6.99
N GLY A 31 3.28 28.15 -7.24
CA GLY A 31 2.81 27.22 -8.28
C GLY A 31 1.87 26.15 -7.74
N ALA A 32 1.25 25.39 -8.65
CA ALA A 32 0.41 24.26 -8.29
C ALA A 32 1.28 23.12 -7.69
N PRO A 33 0.79 22.39 -6.68
CA PRO A 33 1.49 21.22 -6.17
C PRO A 33 1.71 20.20 -7.30
N SER A 34 2.94 19.68 -7.40
CA SER A 34 3.23 18.51 -8.25
C SER A 34 3.10 17.27 -7.39
N TRP A 35 2.10 16.45 -7.72
CA TRP A 35 1.85 15.19 -7.07
C TRP A 35 2.45 14.05 -7.89
N PRO A 36 2.96 12.99 -7.25
CA PRO A 36 3.23 11.74 -7.96
C PRO A 36 1.97 11.31 -8.70
N ALA A 37 2.11 10.96 -9.99
CA ALA A 37 0.99 10.45 -10.75
C ALA A 37 0.40 9.22 -10.04
N GLU A 38 -0.92 9.20 -9.89
CA GLU A 38 -1.59 7.99 -9.46
C GLU A 38 -1.45 6.96 -10.59
N PRO A 39 -1.05 5.71 -10.31
CA PRO A 39 -1.05 4.69 -11.35
C PRO A 39 -2.47 4.56 -11.90
N GLU A 40 -2.62 4.57 -13.22
CA GLU A 40 -3.89 4.21 -13.86
C GLU A 40 -4.22 2.78 -13.47
N LEU A 41 -5.22 2.62 -12.61
CA LEU A 41 -5.77 1.32 -12.30
C LEU A 41 -6.77 0.97 -13.40
N PRO A 42 -6.73 -0.26 -13.94
CA PRO A 42 -7.73 -0.69 -14.91
C PRO A 42 -9.12 -0.57 -14.29
N GLU A 43 -10.11 -0.09 -15.05
CA GLU A 43 -11.51 -0.08 -14.62
C GLU A 43 -11.94 -1.52 -14.33
N ARG A 44 -12.04 -1.85 -13.05
CA ARG A 44 -12.35 -3.18 -12.55
C ARG A 44 -13.29 -3.08 -11.35
N PRO A 45 -14.12 -4.11 -11.11
CA PRO A 45 -14.91 -4.15 -9.90
C PRO A 45 -13.98 -4.10 -8.68
N THR A 46 -14.36 -3.27 -7.70
CA THR A 46 -13.65 -3.17 -6.43
C THR A 46 -13.50 -4.56 -5.81
N PRO A 47 -12.29 -4.95 -5.37
CA PRO A 47 -12.09 -6.24 -4.71
C PRO A 47 -12.99 -6.37 -3.47
N THR A 48 -13.70 -7.49 -3.37
CA THR A 48 -14.53 -7.81 -2.20
C THR A 48 -13.80 -8.69 -1.18
N THR A 49 -12.62 -9.21 -1.54
CA THR A 49 -11.80 -10.08 -0.69
C THR A 49 -10.32 -9.72 -0.80
N PHE A 50 -9.60 -9.83 0.31
CA PHE A 50 -8.15 -9.61 0.39
C PHE A 50 -7.49 -10.84 1.01
N GLY A 51 -6.32 -11.24 0.50
CA GLY A 51 -5.56 -12.39 1.02
C GLY A 51 -4.94 -12.16 2.41
N VAL A 52 -4.82 -10.89 2.81
CA VAL A 52 -4.41 -10.47 4.15
C VAL A 52 -5.28 -9.28 4.53
N THR A 53 -5.76 -9.25 5.76
CA THR A 53 -6.66 -8.24 6.30
C THR A 53 -6.00 -7.46 7.45
N ILE A 54 -6.64 -6.38 7.89
CA ILE A 54 -6.16 -5.62 9.07
C ILE A 54 -6.15 -6.49 10.35
N ALA A 55 -7.04 -7.48 10.45
CA ALA A 55 -7.08 -8.40 11.59
C ALA A 55 -5.80 -9.26 11.68
N ASP A 56 -5.29 -9.71 10.52
CA ASP A 56 -4.03 -10.47 10.43
C ASP A 56 -2.81 -9.62 10.84
N VAL A 57 -2.88 -8.31 10.57
CA VAL A 57 -1.85 -7.36 10.98
C VAL A 57 -1.92 -7.06 12.47
N SER A 58 -3.13 -6.85 13.02
CA SER A 58 -3.32 -6.44 14.41
C SER A 58 -3.12 -7.58 15.42
N VAL A 59 -3.34 -8.84 15.03
CA VAL A 59 -3.32 -10.02 15.91
C VAL A 59 -4.10 -9.78 17.21
N ASP A 60 -3.43 -9.52 18.33
CA ASP A 60 -4.04 -9.32 19.65
C ASP A 60 -4.17 -7.85 20.06
N GLY A 61 -3.79 -6.92 19.17
CA GLY A 61 -3.80 -5.48 19.43
C GLY A 61 -2.57 -4.96 20.18
N GLY A 62 -1.61 -5.83 20.53
CA GLY A 62 -0.33 -5.42 21.07
C GLY A 62 0.47 -4.61 20.04
N PHE A 63 0.97 -3.43 20.42
CA PHE A 63 1.75 -2.58 19.50
C PHE A 63 3.09 -2.11 20.09
N PRO A 64 4.22 -2.31 19.36
CA PRO A 64 4.34 -3.15 18.16
C PRO A 64 4.38 -4.64 18.54
N ALA A 65 3.46 -5.44 18.01
CA ALA A 65 3.57 -6.89 18.10
C ALA A 65 4.77 -7.40 17.28
N ALA A 66 5.39 -8.50 17.72
CA ALA A 66 6.50 -9.13 17.01
C ALA A 66 6.12 -9.45 15.56
N GLY A 67 6.99 -9.14 14.59
CA GLY A 67 6.69 -9.38 13.17
C GLY A 67 5.66 -8.43 12.55
N LEU A 68 5.37 -7.28 13.18
CA LEU A 68 4.42 -6.29 12.66
C LEU A 68 4.80 -5.80 11.26
N GLU A 69 6.08 -5.52 11.02
CA GLU A 69 6.53 -4.95 9.74
C GLU A 69 6.37 -5.93 8.58
N GLU A 70 6.68 -7.19 8.80
CA GLU A 70 6.47 -8.30 7.87
C GLU A 70 4.99 -8.47 7.54
N ARG A 71 4.11 -8.40 8.55
CA ARG A 71 2.66 -8.49 8.35
C ARG A 71 2.10 -7.30 7.59
N VAL A 72 2.54 -6.08 7.89
CA VAL A 72 2.16 -4.88 7.12
C VAL A 72 2.65 -4.99 5.67
N ARG A 73 3.84 -5.57 5.43
CA ARG A 73 4.36 -5.82 4.08
C ARG A 73 3.50 -6.83 3.32
N ALA A 74 3.11 -7.93 3.96
CA ALA A 74 2.21 -8.92 3.36
C ALA A 74 0.83 -8.32 3.02
N TRP A 75 0.27 -7.53 3.94
CA TRP A 75 -0.98 -6.81 3.71
C TRP A 75 -0.88 -5.80 2.56
N ALA A 76 0.18 -5.00 2.49
CA ALA A 76 0.39 -4.03 1.41
C ALA A 76 0.51 -4.72 0.04
N ALA A 77 1.21 -5.85 -0.03
CA ALA A 77 1.34 -6.65 -1.25
C ALA A 77 -0.02 -7.25 -1.68
N ALA A 78 -0.74 -7.90 -0.75
CA ALA A 78 -2.06 -8.48 -1.03
C ALA A 78 -3.08 -7.42 -1.49
N THR A 79 -3.02 -6.22 -0.92
CA THR A 79 -3.89 -5.10 -1.31
C THR A 79 -3.60 -4.65 -2.74
N LEU A 80 -2.33 -4.49 -3.11
CA LEU A 80 -1.96 -4.10 -4.47
C LEU A 80 -2.29 -5.19 -5.49
N ALA A 81 -2.08 -6.47 -5.15
CA ALA A 81 -2.45 -7.60 -6.01
C ALA A 81 -3.96 -7.62 -6.27
N ALA A 82 -4.77 -7.49 -5.21
CA ALA A 82 -6.23 -7.44 -5.34
C ALA A 82 -6.68 -6.26 -6.22
N LEU A 83 -6.12 -5.06 -6.03
CA LEU A 83 -6.41 -3.89 -6.86
C LEU A 83 -5.95 -4.06 -8.32
N ALA A 84 -4.86 -4.79 -8.55
CA ALA A 84 -4.40 -5.19 -9.88
C ALA A 84 -5.25 -6.32 -10.49
N GLY A 85 -6.27 -6.82 -9.78
CA GLY A 85 -7.11 -7.97 -10.14
C GLY A 85 -6.33 -9.28 -10.28
N GLU A 86 -5.18 -9.37 -9.61
CA GLU A 86 -4.51 -10.63 -9.37
C GLU A 86 -5.28 -11.33 -8.25
N ASP A 87 -6.11 -12.28 -8.65
CA ASP A 87 -6.93 -13.05 -7.73
C ASP A 87 -6.01 -13.74 -6.73
N ALA A 88 -6.14 -13.40 -5.44
CA ALA A 88 -5.39 -14.03 -4.34
C ALA A 88 -5.71 -15.53 -4.18
N ARG A 89 -6.58 -16.07 -5.06
CA ARG A 89 -7.16 -17.40 -5.02
C ARG A 89 -6.92 -18.24 -6.27
N ARG A 90 -5.89 -17.99 -7.10
CA ARG A 90 -5.51 -18.98 -8.14
C ARG A 90 -4.79 -20.18 -7.47
N PRO A 91 -5.42 -21.36 -7.30
CA PRO A 91 -4.67 -22.55 -6.93
C PRO A 91 -3.70 -22.92 -8.07
N PRO A 92 -2.56 -23.55 -7.77
CA PRO A 92 -1.66 -24.04 -8.80
C PRO A 92 -2.35 -25.13 -9.62
N GLY A 93 -2.57 -24.83 -10.90
CA GLY A 93 -2.97 -25.78 -11.94
C GLY A 93 -4.47 -26.03 -12.06
N GLN A 94 -5.10 -25.40 -13.05
CA GLN A 94 -6.07 -26.05 -13.94
C GLN A 94 -5.94 -25.36 -15.32
N ALA A 95 -5.63 -26.18 -16.33
CA ALA A 95 -5.53 -25.85 -17.74
C ALA A 95 -6.84 -26.20 -18.45
#